data_AF-A0A0R2SII8-F1
#
_entry.id   AF-A0A0R2SII8-F1
#
_cell.length_a   1.000
_cell.length_b   1.000
_cell.length_c   1.000
_cell.angle_alpha   90.00
_cell.angle_beta   90.00
_cell.angle_gamma   90.00
#
_symmetry.space_group_name_H-M   'P 1'
#
loop_
_entity.id
_entity.type
_entity.pdbx_description
1 polymer ?
#
loop_
_entity_poly.entity_id
_entity_poly.type
_entity_poly.pdbx_seq_one_letter_code
_entity_poly.pdbx_strand_id
1 'polypeptide(L)'
;MGVKHLLTAACTALSLFASAQGGARWAVVLPFGVQADSSGFGATKNAMATEFYAGFRAALDSFAGTEWPITLDVYDFDEATGQVVDHDFSMELNRYLSPSDFMDELAQLDVRYVVGPFRASDSESLAKHAAATTYVVNPVSREVHTDGLPQLIAAAPVRFLEAEILGRLAAQDALVRPKSRTVLFDLGDKTSMLQRQAFVRGFHTMGADTTKIQTWDGRPSSNLAARVGGDDLVLTRFVLLDDKVLSAARILQGLRQRPASQTEFWTVSSTVNSPSLDAFLLLRQPIIWAQTDRLEFAQYENVDAHIASVLGTSRSRWAWLGYDMAMMLLENDPEHYTGPRRSYDWGQTPGGGQFNQAIELYRFEPSRGVNPVAVPALP
;
A
#
# COMPACT_ATOMS: atom_id res chain seq x y z
N MET A 1 36.01 -31.88 -25.29
CA MET A 1 34.56 -31.65 -25.48
C MET A 1 33.96 -31.28 -24.13
N GLY A 2 33.23 -30.17 -24.05
CA GLY A 2 32.17 -30.00 -23.05
C GLY A 2 32.48 -29.21 -21.77
N VAL A 3 32.77 -27.90 -21.87
CA VAL A 3 32.40 -26.89 -20.84
C VAL A 3 32.19 -25.55 -21.56
N LYS A 4 31.03 -25.34 -22.22
CA LYS A 4 30.70 -24.05 -22.87
C LYS A 4 29.23 -23.61 -22.78
N HIS A 5 28.38 -24.27 -21.99
CA HIS A 5 26.93 -23.99 -21.99
C HIS A 5 26.28 -23.60 -20.66
N LEU A 6 27.04 -23.21 -19.63
CA LEU A 6 26.46 -22.86 -18.31
C LEU A 6 26.60 -21.38 -17.90
N LEU A 7 27.27 -20.55 -18.70
CA LEU A 7 27.43 -19.11 -18.42
C LEU A 7 26.56 -18.19 -19.29
N THR A 8 25.80 -18.75 -20.24
CA THR A 8 24.98 -17.96 -21.16
C THR A 8 23.54 -17.77 -20.66
N ALA A 9 23.07 -18.54 -19.68
CA ALA A 9 21.71 -18.45 -19.11
C ALA A 9 21.61 -17.49 -17.90
N ALA A 10 22.66 -17.36 -17.10
CA ALA A 10 22.67 -16.45 -15.95
C ALA A 10 22.89 -14.98 -16.36
N CYS A 11 23.63 -14.74 -17.45
CA CYS A 11 23.81 -13.39 -17.98
C CYS A 11 22.66 -12.91 -18.86
N THR A 12 21.80 -13.79 -19.41
CA THR A 12 20.61 -13.35 -20.17
C THR A 12 19.46 -12.91 -19.28
N ALA A 13 19.27 -13.51 -18.10
CA ALA A 13 18.23 -13.07 -17.15
C ALA A 13 18.55 -11.70 -16.53
N LEU A 14 19.80 -11.41 -16.18
CA LEU A 14 20.19 -10.12 -15.59
C LEU A 14 20.43 -9.00 -16.63
N SER A 15 20.70 -9.34 -17.89
CA SER A 15 20.85 -8.33 -18.97
C SER A 15 19.54 -7.99 -19.71
N LEU A 16 18.49 -8.80 -19.58
CA LEU A 16 17.16 -8.48 -20.14
C LEU A 16 16.38 -7.43 -19.34
N PHE A 17 16.81 -7.09 -18.12
CA PHE A 17 16.18 -6.04 -17.30
C PHE A 17 16.98 -4.73 -17.27
N ALA A 18 18.23 -4.71 -17.76
CA ALA A 18 19.09 -3.52 -17.71
C ALA A 18 19.19 -2.75 -19.05
N SER A 19 18.56 -3.21 -20.14
CA SER A 19 18.77 -2.61 -21.48
C SER A 19 17.51 -2.29 -22.31
N ALA A 20 16.35 -2.05 -21.69
CA ALA A 20 15.11 -1.78 -22.43
C ALA A 20 14.26 -0.60 -21.92
N GLN A 21 14.84 0.36 -21.21
CA GLN A 21 14.13 1.62 -20.88
C GLN A 21 14.15 2.64 -22.02
N GLY A 22 14.86 2.32 -23.09
CA GLY A 22 14.94 3.13 -24.28
C GLY A 22 13.69 3.09 -25.15
N GLY A 23 12.90 4.16 -25.15
CA GLY A 23 11.73 4.27 -26.02
C GLY A 23 10.52 3.42 -25.57
N ALA A 24 10.43 3.08 -24.28
CA ALA A 24 9.32 2.32 -23.74
C ALA A 24 8.00 3.11 -23.81
N ARG A 25 6.93 2.43 -24.23
CA ARG A 25 5.56 2.99 -24.28
C ARG A 25 4.74 2.47 -23.11
N TRP A 26 4.14 3.36 -22.34
CA TRP A 26 3.31 3.05 -21.17
C TRP A 26 1.89 3.59 -21.38
N ALA A 27 0.91 2.96 -20.75
CA ALA A 27 -0.48 3.41 -20.72
C ALA A 27 -0.91 3.71 -19.29
N VAL A 28 -1.62 4.82 -19.09
CA VAL A 28 -2.31 5.14 -17.84
C VAL A 28 -3.81 5.04 -18.10
N VAL A 29 -4.48 4.17 -17.36
CA VAL A 29 -5.91 3.87 -17.53
C VAL A 29 -6.60 4.12 -16.20
N LEU A 30 -7.18 5.30 -16.03
CA LEU A 30 -7.74 5.75 -14.75
C LEU A 30 -9.18 6.23 -14.92
N PRO A 31 -10.02 6.14 -13.87
CA PRO A 31 -11.41 6.59 -13.93
C PRO A 31 -11.50 8.11 -13.79
N PHE A 32 -11.00 8.86 -14.77
CA PHE A 32 -11.03 10.32 -14.82
C PHE A 32 -12.45 10.87 -14.90
N GLY A 33 -13.35 10.14 -15.57
CA GLY A 33 -14.74 10.53 -15.80
C GLY A 33 -14.85 11.77 -16.70
N VAL A 34 -14.11 11.76 -17.80
CA VAL A 34 -14.01 12.89 -18.75
C VAL A 34 -15.37 13.12 -19.41
N GLN A 35 -15.85 14.36 -19.38
CA GLN A 35 -16.98 14.80 -20.19
C GLN A 35 -16.55 15.94 -21.10
N ALA A 36 -16.91 15.86 -22.38
CA ALA A 36 -16.77 16.99 -23.30
C ALA A 36 -17.63 18.15 -22.79
N ASP A 37 -17.00 19.28 -22.48
CA ASP A 37 -17.73 20.52 -22.23
C ASP A 37 -18.11 21.20 -23.56
N SER A 38 -18.99 22.19 -23.49
CA SER A 38 -19.44 22.96 -24.67
C SER A 38 -18.33 23.78 -25.34
N SER A 39 -17.09 23.75 -24.82
CA SER A 39 -15.90 24.41 -25.36
C SER A 39 -14.88 23.44 -25.95
N GLY A 40 -15.17 22.13 -25.96
CA GLY A 40 -14.30 21.09 -26.51
C GLY A 40 -13.14 20.68 -25.59
N PHE A 41 -13.08 21.20 -24.36
CA PHE A 41 -12.12 20.76 -23.35
C PHE A 41 -12.80 19.75 -22.40
N GLY A 42 -12.19 18.58 -22.24
CA GLY A 42 -12.72 17.55 -21.35
C GLY A 42 -12.57 17.94 -19.88
N ALA A 43 -13.67 18.14 -19.14
CA ALA A 43 -13.60 18.30 -17.69
C ALA A 43 -13.50 16.93 -17.01
N THR A 44 -12.53 16.74 -16.13
CA THR A 44 -12.39 15.53 -15.30
C THR A 44 -13.23 15.66 -14.04
N LYS A 45 -13.83 14.55 -13.58
CA LYS A 45 -14.67 14.54 -12.35
C LYS A 45 -13.99 13.89 -11.16
N ASN A 46 -12.98 13.06 -11.40
CA ASN A 46 -12.34 12.28 -10.36
C ASN A 46 -11.03 12.95 -9.89
N ALA A 47 -11.11 13.70 -8.80
CA ALA A 47 -9.95 14.36 -8.19
C ALA A 47 -8.81 13.39 -7.86
N MET A 48 -9.13 12.17 -7.40
CA MET A 48 -8.11 11.16 -7.07
C MET A 48 -7.34 10.71 -8.32
N ALA A 49 -8.03 10.46 -9.43
CA ALA A 49 -7.40 10.08 -10.70
C ALA A 49 -6.54 11.23 -11.25
N THR A 50 -7.05 12.45 -11.22
CA THR A 50 -6.35 13.66 -11.69
C THR A 50 -5.10 13.95 -10.85
N GLU A 51 -5.20 13.89 -9.52
CA GLU A 51 -4.06 14.09 -8.62
C GLU A 51 -3.00 13.00 -8.80
N PHE A 52 -3.42 11.73 -8.86
CA PHE A 52 -2.51 10.61 -9.11
C PHE A 52 -1.78 10.77 -10.45
N TYR A 53 -2.50 11.05 -11.54
CA TYR A 53 -1.91 11.24 -12.86
C TYR A 53 -0.91 12.41 -12.87
N ALA A 54 -1.25 13.52 -12.22
CA ALA A 54 -0.35 14.66 -12.18
C ALA A 54 0.95 14.37 -11.41
N GLY A 55 0.87 13.63 -10.31
CA GLY A 55 2.07 13.15 -9.61
C GLY A 55 2.90 12.17 -10.43
N PHE A 56 2.24 11.25 -11.13
CA PHE A 56 2.88 10.31 -12.06
C PHE A 56 3.60 11.06 -13.19
N ARG A 57 2.95 12.07 -13.77
CA ARG A 57 3.53 12.91 -14.81
C ARG A 57 4.71 13.72 -14.29
N ALA A 58 4.61 14.31 -13.10
CA ALA A 58 5.70 15.06 -12.47
C ALA A 58 6.97 14.21 -12.29
N ALA A 59 6.82 12.93 -11.92
CA ALA A 59 7.94 12.01 -11.83
C ALA A 59 8.58 11.73 -13.20
N LEU A 60 7.76 11.45 -14.22
CA LEU A 60 8.27 11.26 -15.59
C LEU A 60 8.97 12.50 -16.13
N ASP A 61 8.43 13.70 -15.90
CA ASP A 61 9.04 14.96 -16.33
C ASP A 61 10.37 15.22 -15.61
N SER A 62 10.51 14.80 -14.35
CA SER A 62 11.79 14.85 -13.63
C SER A 62 12.85 13.92 -14.23
N PHE A 63 12.42 12.89 -14.96
CA PHE A 63 13.28 11.94 -15.67
C PHE A 63 13.50 12.31 -17.15
N ALA A 64 12.72 13.26 -17.70
CA ALA A 64 12.69 13.61 -19.13
C ALA A 64 13.98 14.26 -19.67
N GLY A 65 14.98 14.49 -18.81
CA GLY A 65 16.34 14.90 -19.22
C GLY A 65 17.28 13.74 -19.60
N THR A 66 16.79 12.49 -19.64
CA THR A 66 17.55 11.30 -20.01
C THR A 66 17.49 11.02 -21.51
N GLU A 67 18.45 10.25 -22.04
CA GLU A 67 18.56 9.92 -23.48
C GLU A 67 17.39 9.04 -24.02
N TRP A 68 16.42 8.69 -23.18
CA TRP A 68 15.43 7.64 -23.43
C TRP A 68 14.00 8.09 -23.03
N PRO A 69 13.28 8.81 -23.90
CA PRO A 69 11.95 9.31 -23.56
C PRO A 69 10.92 8.17 -23.48
N ILE A 70 10.03 8.25 -22.49
CA ILE A 70 8.87 7.37 -22.35
C ILE A 70 7.69 7.99 -23.08
N THR A 71 7.05 7.21 -23.95
CA THR A 71 5.76 7.59 -24.54
C THR A 71 4.65 7.17 -23.60
N LEU A 72 3.78 8.11 -23.23
CA LEU A 72 2.69 7.88 -22.30
C LEU A 72 1.34 8.08 -22.98
N ASP A 73 0.57 7.00 -23.12
CA ASP A 73 -0.83 7.07 -23.55
C ASP A 73 -1.74 7.18 -22.32
N VAL A 74 -2.82 7.95 -22.45
CA VAL A 74 -3.75 8.20 -21.35
C VAL A 74 -5.16 7.86 -21.79
N TYR A 75 -5.82 7.00 -21.03
CA TYR A 75 -7.18 6.53 -21.28
C TYR A 75 -8.06 6.77 -20.05
N ASP A 76 -9.35 7.03 -20.30
CA ASP A 76 -10.35 7.01 -19.24
C ASP A 76 -10.87 5.58 -19.02
N PHE A 77 -11.38 5.30 -17.83
CA PHE A 77 -11.95 4.01 -17.47
C PHE A 77 -13.36 4.18 -16.93
N ASP A 78 -14.34 3.61 -17.64
CA ASP A 78 -15.72 3.61 -17.20
C ASP A 78 -15.96 2.46 -16.22
N GLU A 79 -15.90 2.76 -14.93
CA GLU A 79 -16.12 1.78 -13.85
C GLU A 79 -17.54 1.20 -13.82
N ALA A 80 -18.51 1.79 -14.52
CA ALA A 80 -19.88 1.28 -14.58
C ALA A 80 -20.02 0.17 -15.62
N THR A 81 -19.29 0.28 -16.73
CA THR A 81 -19.33 -0.69 -17.84
C THR A 81 -18.12 -1.64 -17.84
N GLY A 82 -17.05 -1.28 -17.14
CA GLY A 82 -15.77 -2.01 -17.14
C GLY A 82 -14.99 -1.84 -18.45
N GLN A 83 -15.25 -0.77 -19.19
CA GLN A 83 -14.66 -0.49 -20.50
C GLN A 83 -13.60 0.61 -20.42
N VAL A 84 -12.60 0.51 -21.29
CA VAL A 84 -11.61 1.56 -21.49
C VAL A 84 -12.15 2.54 -22.52
N VAL A 85 -12.05 3.83 -22.23
CA VAL A 85 -12.53 4.90 -23.11
C VAL A 85 -11.33 5.64 -23.68
N ASP A 86 -11.19 5.54 -24.99
CA ASP A 86 -10.21 6.28 -25.76
C ASP A 86 -10.87 7.56 -26.28
N HIS A 87 -10.43 8.68 -25.71
CA HIS A 87 -10.86 10.02 -26.10
C HIS A 87 -9.95 10.50 -27.24
N ASP A 88 -10.20 10.00 -28.44
CA ASP A 88 -9.57 10.57 -29.63
C ASP A 88 -10.15 11.97 -29.87
N PHE A 89 -9.42 13.01 -29.45
CA PHE A 89 -9.81 14.41 -29.65
C PHE A 89 -9.90 14.81 -31.14
N SER A 90 -9.47 13.95 -32.06
CA SER A 90 -9.61 14.14 -33.51
C SER A 90 -10.86 13.48 -34.10
N MET A 91 -11.54 12.59 -33.36
CA MET A 91 -12.79 11.96 -33.76
C MET A 91 -13.98 12.54 -32.97
N GLU A 92 -15.13 12.73 -33.63
CA GLU A 92 -16.35 13.26 -32.97
C GLU A 92 -16.96 12.30 -31.93
N LEU A 93 -16.42 11.07 -31.76
CA LEU A 93 -16.99 10.02 -30.92
C LEU A 93 -15.90 9.31 -30.10
N ASN A 94 -16.15 9.17 -28.80
CA ASN A 94 -15.35 8.33 -27.91
C ASN A 94 -15.39 6.87 -28.37
N ARG A 95 -14.25 6.18 -28.33
CA ARG A 95 -14.17 4.73 -28.59
C ARG A 95 -14.17 3.97 -27.26
N TYR A 96 -15.12 3.07 -27.11
CA TYR A 96 -15.26 2.20 -25.94
C TYR A 96 -14.70 0.82 -26.28
N LEU A 97 -13.67 0.39 -25.56
CA LEU A 97 -12.97 -0.86 -25.78
C LEU A 97 -13.26 -1.83 -24.63
N SER A 98 -13.54 -3.08 -24.97
CA SER A 98 -13.57 -4.15 -23.97
C SER A 98 -12.15 -4.40 -23.43
N PRO A 99 -12.00 -5.02 -22.24
CA PRO A 99 -10.69 -5.42 -21.71
C PRO A 99 -9.82 -6.20 -22.69
N SER A 100 -10.40 -7.13 -23.47
CA SER A 100 -9.64 -7.90 -24.45
C SER A 100 -9.20 -7.05 -25.64
N ASP A 101 -10.12 -6.28 -26.23
CA ASP A 101 -9.81 -5.47 -27.41
C ASP A 101 -8.74 -4.41 -27.09
N PHE A 102 -8.84 -3.79 -25.91
CA PHE A 102 -7.86 -2.82 -25.45
C PHE A 102 -6.47 -3.45 -25.29
N MET A 103 -6.37 -4.61 -24.63
CA MET A 103 -5.07 -5.26 -24.41
C MET A 103 -4.46 -5.79 -25.71
N ASP A 104 -5.28 -6.24 -26.67
CA ASP A 104 -4.83 -6.64 -28.00
C ASP A 104 -4.26 -5.45 -28.79
N GLU A 105 -4.85 -4.26 -28.67
CA GLU A 105 -4.31 -3.02 -29.26
C GLU A 105 -2.98 -2.62 -28.61
N LEU A 106 -2.91 -2.64 -27.28
CA LEU A 106 -1.69 -2.29 -26.55
C LEU A 106 -0.52 -3.23 -26.87
N ALA A 107 -0.80 -4.52 -27.11
CA ALA A 107 0.21 -5.49 -27.52
C ALA A 107 0.83 -5.14 -28.90
N GLN A 108 0.06 -4.56 -29.82
CA GLN A 108 0.56 -4.11 -31.12
C GLN A 108 1.43 -2.86 -31.02
N LEU A 109 1.22 -2.06 -29.96
CA LEU A 109 1.96 -0.83 -29.68
C LEU A 109 3.19 -1.05 -28.78
N ASP A 110 3.50 -2.31 -28.46
CA ASP A 110 4.58 -2.72 -27.56
C ASP A 110 4.54 -2.00 -26.20
N VAL A 111 3.33 -1.86 -25.64
CA VAL A 111 3.15 -1.23 -24.33
C VAL A 111 3.68 -2.13 -23.22
N ARG A 112 4.58 -1.58 -22.41
CA ARG A 112 5.23 -2.29 -21.31
C ARG A 112 4.39 -2.33 -20.04
N TYR A 113 3.83 -1.19 -19.65
CA TYR A 113 3.05 -1.05 -18.42
C TYR A 113 1.70 -0.43 -18.70
N VAL A 114 0.66 -1.00 -18.08
CA VAL A 114 -0.68 -0.43 -17.98
C VAL A 114 -0.93 -0.10 -16.53
N VAL A 115 -0.90 1.18 -16.17
CA VAL A 115 -1.10 1.65 -14.79
C VAL A 115 -2.57 1.96 -14.56
N GLY A 116 -3.20 1.21 -13.65
CA GLY A 116 -4.63 1.23 -13.38
C GLY A 116 -5.37 0.04 -14.00
N PRO A 117 -6.71 0.01 -13.95
CA PRO A 117 -7.61 0.91 -13.22
C PRO A 117 -7.46 0.82 -11.69
N PHE A 118 -8.22 1.64 -10.94
CA PHE A 118 -8.12 1.66 -9.49
C PHE A 118 -8.77 0.45 -8.80
N ARG A 119 -9.90 -0.05 -9.29
CA ARG A 119 -10.57 -1.22 -8.70
C ARG A 119 -9.81 -2.51 -9.02
N ALA A 120 -9.75 -3.41 -8.05
CA ALA A 120 -9.06 -4.69 -8.19
C ALA A 120 -9.60 -5.52 -9.37
N SER A 121 -10.92 -5.70 -9.43
CA SER A 121 -11.60 -6.48 -10.47
C SER A 121 -11.26 -6.02 -11.89
N ASP A 122 -11.02 -4.73 -12.06
CA ASP A 122 -10.86 -4.11 -13.37
C ASP A 122 -9.42 -4.30 -13.86
N SER A 123 -8.43 -4.12 -12.98
CA SER A 123 -7.04 -4.51 -13.27
C SER A 123 -6.87 -6.01 -13.47
N GLU A 124 -7.55 -6.84 -12.66
CA GLU A 124 -7.59 -8.29 -12.84
C GLU A 124 -8.20 -8.67 -14.20
N SER A 125 -9.21 -7.92 -14.66
CA SER A 125 -9.84 -8.12 -15.98
C SER A 125 -8.87 -7.83 -17.12
N LEU A 126 -8.16 -6.68 -17.08
CA LEU A 126 -7.12 -6.38 -18.07
C LEU A 126 -5.99 -7.41 -18.05
N ALA A 127 -5.54 -7.83 -16.86
CA ALA A 127 -4.42 -8.76 -16.72
C ALA A 127 -4.69 -10.16 -17.30
N LYS A 128 -5.96 -10.59 -17.38
CA LYS A 128 -6.34 -11.86 -18.04
C LYS A 128 -6.03 -11.87 -19.53
N HIS A 129 -5.98 -10.70 -20.15
CA HIS A 129 -5.74 -10.52 -21.59
C HIS A 129 -4.36 -9.92 -21.88
N ALA A 130 -3.52 -9.74 -20.85
CA ALA A 130 -2.20 -9.17 -21.02
C ALA A 130 -1.26 -10.11 -21.80
N ALA A 131 -0.55 -9.55 -22.79
CA ALA A 131 0.55 -10.22 -23.44
C ALA A 131 1.68 -10.50 -22.43
N ALA A 132 2.54 -11.48 -22.74
CA ALA A 132 3.65 -11.85 -21.85
C ALA A 132 4.67 -10.73 -21.59
N THR A 133 4.63 -9.66 -22.37
CA THR A 133 5.51 -8.49 -22.31
C THR A 133 4.89 -7.28 -21.64
N THR A 134 3.58 -7.30 -21.38
CA THR A 134 2.80 -6.16 -20.87
C THR A 134 2.32 -6.44 -19.45
N TYR A 135 2.73 -5.61 -18.49
CA TYR A 135 2.31 -5.73 -17.09
C TYR A 135 1.17 -4.77 -16.78
N VAL A 136 0.15 -5.25 -16.09
CA VAL A 136 -0.93 -4.43 -15.53
C VAL A 136 -0.60 -4.13 -14.08
N VAL A 137 -0.57 -2.86 -13.70
CA VAL A 137 -0.18 -2.41 -12.37
C VAL A 137 -1.38 -1.77 -11.70
N ASN A 138 -1.93 -2.41 -10.65
CA ASN A 138 -2.96 -1.79 -9.83
C ASN A 138 -2.31 -0.94 -8.73
N PRO A 139 -2.52 0.38 -8.72
CA PRO A 139 -1.78 1.26 -7.82
C PRO A 139 -2.37 1.40 -6.40
N VAL A 140 -3.65 1.07 -6.22
CA VAL A 140 -4.41 1.51 -5.02
C VAL A 140 -5.17 0.43 -4.28
N SER A 141 -5.67 -0.60 -4.95
CA SER A 141 -6.55 -1.58 -4.33
C SER A 141 -5.75 -2.61 -3.55
N ARG A 142 -6.04 -2.73 -2.25
CA ARG A 142 -5.48 -3.78 -1.40
C ARG A 142 -6.19 -5.14 -1.58
N GLU A 143 -7.21 -5.22 -2.44
CA GLU A 143 -8.05 -6.41 -2.65
C GLU A 143 -7.70 -7.18 -3.93
N VAL A 144 -6.57 -6.85 -4.58
CA VAL A 144 -6.14 -7.50 -5.82
C VAL A 144 -5.72 -8.95 -5.56
N HIS A 145 -6.24 -9.87 -6.39
CA HIS A 145 -5.85 -11.27 -6.42
C HIS A 145 -4.89 -11.50 -7.58
N THR A 146 -3.68 -11.96 -7.29
CA THR A 146 -2.64 -12.18 -8.31
C THR A 146 -2.54 -13.63 -8.77
N ASP A 147 -3.32 -14.54 -8.17
CA ASP A 147 -3.35 -15.97 -8.52
C ASP A 147 -3.68 -16.19 -10.00
N GLY A 148 -2.81 -16.91 -10.71
CA GLY A 148 -2.99 -17.21 -12.13
C GLY A 148 -2.88 -16.01 -13.08
N LEU A 149 -2.43 -14.84 -12.59
CA LEU A 149 -2.27 -13.60 -13.37
C LEU A 149 -0.80 -13.14 -13.35
N PRO A 150 0.11 -13.78 -14.11
CA PRO A 150 1.55 -13.53 -14.03
C PRO A 150 1.98 -12.11 -14.41
N GLN A 151 1.15 -11.41 -15.17
CA GLN A 151 1.40 -10.04 -15.61
C GLN A 151 0.77 -8.97 -14.71
N LEU A 152 0.16 -9.37 -13.58
CA LEU A 152 -0.48 -8.44 -12.65
C LEU A 152 0.47 -8.05 -11.51
N ILE A 153 0.60 -6.75 -11.27
CA ILE A 153 1.36 -6.18 -10.15
C ILE A 153 0.38 -5.47 -9.22
N ALA A 154 0.19 -6.02 -8.02
CA ALA A 154 -0.58 -5.41 -6.94
C ALA A 154 0.33 -4.50 -6.11
N ALA A 155 0.41 -3.23 -6.48
CA ALA A 155 1.34 -2.28 -5.87
C ALA A 155 0.85 -1.72 -4.53
N ALA A 156 -0.44 -1.83 -4.24
CA ALA A 156 -0.97 -1.57 -2.92
C ALA A 156 -0.61 -2.71 -1.96
N PRO A 157 -0.14 -2.40 -0.74
CA PRO A 157 0.22 -3.40 0.25
C PRO A 157 -0.94 -4.35 0.56
N VAL A 158 -0.63 -5.63 0.74
CA VAL A 158 -1.62 -6.68 0.99
C VAL A 158 -2.60 -6.27 2.09
N ARG A 159 -3.89 -6.57 1.88
CA ARG A 159 -4.94 -6.26 2.85
C ARG A 159 -4.62 -6.80 4.24
N PHE A 160 -4.75 -5.94 5.25
CA PHE A 160 -4.53 -6.27 6.66
C PHE A 160 -3.09 -6.71 7.01
N LEU A 161 -2.11 -6.39 6.17
CA LEU A 161 -0.70 -6.66 6.45
C LEU A 161 -0.25 -6.07 7.78
N GLU A 162 -0.67 -4.84 8.12
CA GLU A 162 -0.38 -4.18 9.40
C GLU A 162 -0.81 -5.06 10.59
N ALA A 163 -2.05 -5.56 10.56
CA ALA A 163 -2.59 -6.43 11.60
C ALA A 163 -1.83 -7.76 11.69
N GLU A 164 -1.52 -8.37 10.55
CA GLU A 164 -0.77 -9.62 10.51
C GLU A 164 0.64 -9.47 11.12
N ILE A 165 1.35 -8.41 10.75
CA ILE A 165 2.72 -8.15 11.22
C ILE A 165 2.73 -7.82 12.72
N LEU A 166 1.75 -7.07 13.23
CA LEU A 166 1.58 -6.90 14.67
C LEU A 166 1.30 -8.23 15.37
N GLY A 167 0.58 -9.16 14.72
CA GLY A 167 0.37 -10.52 15.19
C GLY A 167 1.69 -11.29 15.32
N ARG A 168 2.54 -11.22 14.30
CA ARG A 168 3.88 -11.84 14.32
C ARG A 168 4.75 -11.26 15.43
N LEU A 169 4.75 -9.93 15.58
CA LEU A 169 5.50 -9.24 16.64
C LEU A 169 5.00 -9.66 18.02
N ALA A 170 3.69 -9.81 18.16
CA ALA A 170 3.04 -10.20 19.40
C ALA A 170 3.39 -11.64 19.80
N ALA A 171 3.55 -12.53 18.82
CA ALA A 171 3.95 -13.91 19.03
C ALA A 171 5.43 -14.03 19.40
N GLN A 172 6.32 -13.37 18.65
CA GLN A 172 7.74 -13.30 18.98
C GLN A 172 7.93 -12.80 20.42
N ASP A 173 7.19 -11.77 20.79
CA ASP A 173 7.24 -11.23 22.15
C ASP A 173 6.71 -12.21 23.21
N ALA A 174 5.61 -12.91 22.92
CA ALA A 174 5.05 -13.91 23.83
C ALA A 174 5.98 -15.11 24.04
N LEU A 175 6.76 -15.48 23.02
CA LEU A 175 7.77 -16.55 23.11
C LEU A 175 8.96 -16.13 24.01
N VAL A 176 9.42 -14.88 23.88
CA VAL A 176 10.52 -14.33 24.69
C VAL A 176 10.06 -14.00 26.12
N ARG A 177 8.80 -13.55 26.27
CA ARG A 177 8.19 -13.15 27.55
C ARG A 177 6.90 -13.95 27.80
N PRO A 178 6.98 -15.22 28.23
CA PRO A 178 5.83 -16.12 28.36
C PRO A 178 4.76 -15.69 29.37
N LYS A 179 5.12 -14.81 30.32
CA LYS A 179 4.19 -14.24 31.30
C LYS A 179 3.45 -13.02 30.77
N SER A 180 3.79 -12.49 29.60
CA SER A 180 3.10 -11.34 29.00
C SER A 180 1.70 -11.72 28.52
N ARG A 181 0.81 -10.74 28.44
CA ARG A 181 -0.55 -10.90 27.94
C ARG A 181 -0.78 -10.10 26.67
N THR A 182 -1.52 -10.67 25.73
CA THR A 182 -2.09 -9.96 24.58
C THR A 182 -3.57 -9.75 24.79
N VAL A 183 -4.02 -8.50 24.79
CA VAL A 183 -5.44 -8.13 24.80
C VAL A 183 -5.75 -7.49 23.45
N LEU A 184 -6.61 -8.12 22.67
CA LEU A 184 -7.04 -7.66 21.37
C LEU A 184 -8.47 -7.12 21.44
N PHE A 185 -8.66 -5.87 21.05
CA PHE A 185 -9.97 -5.23 21.05
C PHE A 185 -10.77 -5.61 19.80
N ASP A 186 -12.04 -5.95 20.00
CA ASP A 186 -13.02 -6.17 18.95
C ASP A 186 -14.11 -5.10 19.03
N LEU A 187 -14.33 -4.39 17.93
CA LEU A 187 -15.35 -3.36 17.81
C LEU A 187 -16.68 -3.88 17.25
N GLY A 188 -16.74 -5.15 16.85
CA GLY A 188 -17.95 -5.87 16.45
C GLY A 188 -18.40 -5.65 15.00
N ASP A 189 -17.66 -4.89 14.20
CA ASP A 189 -17.92 -4.73 12.76
C ASP A 189 -17.08 -5.71 11.91
N LYS A 190 -17.48 -5.85 10.63
CA LYS A 190 -16.85 -6.77 9.69
C LYS A 190 -15.35 -6.50 9.50
N THR A 191 -14.95 -5.24 9.45
CA THR A 191 -13.55 -4.87 9.26
C THR A 191 -12.73 -5.27 10.48
N SER A 192 -13.18 -4.93 11.69
CA SER A 192 -12.58 -5.36 12.96
C SER A 192 -12.38 -6.87 13.01
N MET A 193 -13.38 -7.66 12.62
CA MET A 193 -13.27 -9.12 12.58
C MET A 193 -12.19 -9.63 11.61
N LEU A 194 -12.08 -9.06 10.41
CA LEU A 194 -11.10 -9.46 9.41
C LEU A 194 -9.67 -9.09 9.84
N GLN A 195 -9.48 -7.92 10.44
CA GLN A 195 -8.19 -7.51 11.00
C GLN A 195 -7.75 -8.44 12.13
N ARG A 196 -8.69 -8.82 13.01
CA ARG A 196 -8.45 -9.80 14.07
C ARG A 196 -8.00 -11.15 13.52
N GLN A 197 -8.65 -11.63 12.44
CA GLN A 197 -8.24 -12.87 11.78
C GLN A 197 -6.82 -12.78 11.22
N ALA A 198 -6.46 -11.66 10.58
CA ALA A 198 -5.11 -11.42 10.08
C ALA A 198 -4.07 -11.40 11.22
N PHE A 199 -4.36 -10.72 12.34
CA PHE A 199 -3.51 -10.73 13.53
C PHE A 199 -3.31 -12.12 14.12
N VAL A 200 -4.40 -12.88 14.30
CA VAL A 200 -4.33 -14.25 14.84
C VAL A 200 -3.55 -15.16 13.89
N ARG A 201 -3.72 -15.01 12.57
CA ARG A 201 -2.92 -15.70 11.57
C ARG A 201 -1.43 -15.40 11.75
N GLY A 202 -1.04 -14.13 11.78
CA GLY A 202 0.35 -13.73 11.99
C GLY A 202 0.93 -14.27 13.30
N PHE A 203 0.14 -14.25 14.38
CA PHE A 203 0.54 -14.81 15.67
C PHE A 203 0.77 -16.33 15.59
N HIS A 204 -0.12 -17.04 14.90
CA HIS A 204 -0.02 -18.49 14.72
C HIS A 204 1.17 -18.90 13.84
N THR A 205 1.44 -18.16 12.75
CA THR A 205 2.55 -18.47 11.82
C THR A 205 3.91 -18.46 12.52
N MET A 206 4.06 -17.68 13.59
CA MET A 206 5.27 -17.65 14.42
C MET A 206 5.36 -18.82 15.44
N GLY A 207 4.43 -19.79 15.38
CA GLY A 207 4.40 -20.96 16.27
C GLY A 207 3.90 -20.69 17.68
N ALA A 208 3.32 -19.51 17.96
CA ALA A 208 2.80 -19.18 19.27
C ALA A 208 1.36 -19.68 19.49
N ASP A 209 1.04 -19.99 20.75
CA ASP A 209 -0.28 -20.47 21.18
C ASP A 209 -1.32 -19.35 21.16
N THR A 210 -2.25 -19.42 20.20
CA THR A 210 -3.30 -18.41 19.99
C THR A 210 -4.30 -18.33 21.14
N THR A 211 -4.40 -19.34 22.02
CA THR A 211 -5.27 -19.30 23.21
C THR A 211 -4.80 -18.26 24.24
N LYS A 212 -3.56 -17.76 24.10
CA LYS A 212 -3.01 -16.69 24.94
C LYS A 212 -3.50 -15.29 24.54
N ILE A 213 -4.24 -15.17 23.44
CA ILE A 213 -4.85 -13.91 23.01
C ILE A 213 -6.21 -13.77 23.70
N GLN A 214 -6.37 -12.72 24.50
CA GLN A 214 -7.66 -12.37 25.08
C GLN A 214 -8.39 -11.38 24.19
N THR A 215 -9.65 -11.64 23.87
CA THR A 215 -10.48 -10.69 23.10
C THR A 215 -11.41 -9.91 24.01
N TRP A 216 -11.35 -8.59 23.93
CA TRP A 216 -12.18 -7.68 24.74
C TRP A 216 -13.05 -6.82 23.82
N ASP A 217 -14.27 -6.51 24.26
CA ASP A 217 -15.11 -5.51 23.59
C ASP A 217 -14.45 -4.13 23.74
N GLY A 218 -14.00 -3.56 22.61
CA GLY A 218 -13.35 -2.25 22.55
C GLY A 218 -14.33 -1.11 22.28
N ARG A 219 -15.63 -1.39 22.24
CA ARG A 219 -16.63 -0.34 22.01
C ARG A 219 -16.61 0.66 23.17
N PRO A 220 -16.82 1.95 22.88
CA PRO A 220 -16.79 3.02 23.88
C PRO A 220 -17.88 2.83 24.99
N SER A 221 -17.59 2.04 26.03
CA SER A 221 -18.46 1.84 27.20
C SER A 221 -17.90 2.53 28.46
N SER A 222 -18.76 2.79 29.45
CA SER A 222 -18.37 3.42 30.72
C SER A 222 -17.35 2.60 31.53
N ASN A 223 -17.33 1.28 31.36
CA ASN A 223 -16.49 0.37 32.14
C ASN A 223 -15.17 -0.01 31.46
N LEU A 224 -14.95 0.36 30.20
CA LEU A 224 -13.75 -0.02 29.45
C LEU A 224 -12.47 0.51 30.13
N ALA A 225 -12.47 1.78 30.53
CA ALA A 225 -11.32 2.39 31.20
C ALA A 225 -11.01 1.73 32.56
N ALA A 226 -12.04 1.37 33.33
CA ALA A 226 -11.89 0.67 34.61
C ALA A 226 -11.34 -0.76 34.41
N ARG A 227 -11.83 -1.47 33.39
CA ARG A 227 -11.35 -2.81 33.03
C ARG A 227 -9.89 -2.80 32.56
N VAL A 228 -9.54 -1.82 31.73
CA VAL A 228 -8.17 -1.62 31.22
C VAL A 228 -7.23 -1.19 32.34
N GLY A 229 -7.65 -0.26 33.19
CA GLY A 229 -6.86 0.28 34.31
C GLY A 229 -6.71 -0.64 35.51
N GLY A 230 -7.17 -1.89 35.45
CA GLY A 230 -7.02 -2.85 36.54
C GLY A 230 -5.53 -3.10 36.86
N ASP A 231 -5.21 -3.21 38.15
CA ASP A 231 -3.85 -3.31 38.64
C ASP A 231 -3.38 -4.78 38.61
N ASP A 232 -2.91 -5.22 37.45
CA ASP A 232 -2.11 -6.43 37.35
C ASP A 232 -0.67 -6.08 36.97
N LEU A 233 0.29 -6.59 37.73
CA LEU A 233 1.73 -6.35 37.53
C LEU A 233 2.29 -7.12 36.32
N VAL A 234 1.44 -7.42 35.34
CA VAL A 234 1.74 -8.24 34.17
C VAL A 234 1.90 -7.34 32.96
N LEU A 235 3.04 -7.48 32.27
CA LEU A 235 3.26 -6.83 30.99
C LEU A 235 2.11 -7.18 30.03
N THR A 236 1.34 -6.16 29.64
CA THR A 236 0.17 -6.33 28.80
C THR A 236 0.27 -5.46 27.55
N ARG A 237 0.07 -6.11 26.41
CA ARG A 237 -0.04 -5.48 25.10
C ARG A 237 -1.52 -5.32 24.78
N PHE A 238 -1.96 -4.07 24.69
CA PHE A 238 -3.32 -3.69 24.34
C PHE A 238 -3.36 -3.35 22.86
N VAL A 239 -4.02 -4.18 22.06
CA VAL A 239 -3.99 -4.12 20.59
C VAL A 239 -5.32 -3.62 20.07
N LEU A 240 -5.30 -2.50 19.33
CA LEU A 240 -6.44 -1.98 18.58
C LEU A 240 -6.06 -1.89 17.10
N LEU A 241 -6.71 -2.67 16.26
CA LEU A 241 -6.38 -2.77 14.83
C LEU A 241 -7.23 -1.85 13.95
N ASP A 242 -8.11 -1.05 14.52
CA ASP A 242 -9.16 -0.32 13.79
C ASP A 242 -8.86 1.18 13.66
N ASP A 243 -9.50 1.87 12.71
CA ASP A 243 -9.32 3.31 12.45
C ASP A 243 -10.17 4.20 13.38
N LYS A 244 -10.99 3.61 14.27
CA LYS A 244 -11.84 4.35 15.21
C LYS A 244 -11.05 5.06 16.32
N VAL A 245 -10.62 6.28 16.00
CA VAL A 245 -9.84 7.17 16.87
C VAL A 245 -10.46 7.39 18.26
N LEU A 246 -11.78 7.51 18.37
CA LEU A 246 -12.46 7.67 19.67
C LEU A 246 -12.31 6.44 20.58
N SER A 247 -12.30 5.24 20.01
CA SER A 247 -12.02 4.01 20.76
C SER A 247 -10.57 4.00 21.25
N ALA A 248 -9.62 4.36 20.36
CA ALA A 248 -8.21 4.48 20.71
C ALA A 248 -7.98 5.46 21.88
N ALA A 249 -8.55 6.66 21.79
CA ALA A 249 -8.49 7.69 22.83
C ALA A 249 -8.98 7.20 24.19
N ARG A 250 -10.11 6.48 24.24
CA ARG A 250 -10.67 5.93 25.49
C ARG A 250 -9.83 4.81 26.08
N ILE A 251 -9.30 3.91 25.24
CA ILE A 251 -8.37 2.86 25.69
C ILE A 251 -7.15 3.53 26.31
N LEU A 252 -6.53 4.45 25.58
CA LEU A 252 -5.35 5.20 26.02
C LEU A 252 -5.61 6.00 27.32
N GLN A 253 -6.80 6.56 27.52
CA GLN A 253 -7.20 7.20 28.78
C GLN A 253 -7.23 6.19 29.94
N GLY A 254 -7.75 4.98 29.73
CA GLY A 254 -7.74 3.91 30.73
C GLY A 254 -6.33 3.44 31.08
N LEU A 255 -5.44 3.35 30.09
CA LEU A 255 -4.03 2.95 30.28
C LEU A 255 -3.23 3.95 31.13
N ARG A 256 -3.71 5.18 31.35
CA ARG A 256 -3.06 6.16 32.25
C ARG A 256 -2.94 5.66 33.68
N GLN A 257 -3.83 4.77 34.11
CA GLN A 257 -3.84 4.23 35.47
C GLN A 257 -2.83 3.09 35.66
N ARG A 258 -2.23 2.57 34.58
CA ARG A 258 -1.30 1.44 34.65
C ARG A 258 0.17 1.89 34.68
N PRO A 259 1.09 1.11 35.29
CA PRO A 259 2.51 1.35 35.19
C PRO A 259 3.03 1.28 33.75
N ALA A 260 3.88 2.23 33.37
CA ALA A 260 4.38 2.32 32.00
C ALA A 260 5.39 1.25 31.59
N SER A 261 6.08 0.67 32.56
CA SER A 261 6.95 -0.48 32.35
C SER A 261 6.20 -1.78 32.05
N GLN A 262 4.87 -1.80 32.19
CA GLN A 262 4.04 -3.01 32.09
C GLN A 262 2.91 -2.87 31.07
N THR A 263 2.91 -1.80 30.29
CA THR A 263 1.77 -1.46 29.43
C THR A 263 2.27 -0.98 28.10
N GLU A 264 1.75 -1.57 27.03
CA GLU A 264 2.02 -1.13 25.66
C GLU A 264 0.69 -1.03 24.89
N PHE A 265 0.57 -0.02 24.05
CA PHE A 265 -0.56 0.13 23.14
C PHE A 265 -0.09 -0.13 21.70
N TRP A 266 -0.69 -1.10 21.03
CA TRP A 266 -0.29 -1.56 19.71
C TRP A 266 -1.41 -1.27 18.70
N THR A 267 -1.10 -0.65 17.57
CA THR A 267 -2.14 -0.19 16.64
C THR A 267 -1.68 -0.07 15.18
N VAL A 268 -2.57 0.34 14.29
CA VAL A 268 -2.29 0.51 12.85
C VAL A 268 -2.09 1.99 12.48
N SER A 269 -1.55 2.26 11.29
CA SER A 269 -1.19 3.62 10.86
C SER A 269 -2.37 4.61 10.88
N SER A 270 -3.56 4.19 10.47
CA SER A 270 -4.75 5.04 10.41
C SER A 270 -5.14 5.62 11.78
N THR A 271 -4.84 4.89 12.85
CA THR A 271 -5.08 5.32 14.22
C THR A 271 -4.12 6.45 14.60
N VAL A 272 -2.80 6.26 14.41
CA VAL A 272 -1.77 7.21 14.84
C VAL A 272 -1.64 8.44 13.95
N ASN A 273 -2.00 8.35 12.67
CA ASN A 273 -1.95 9.48 11.75
C ASN A 273 -3.10 10.47 11.94
N SER A 274 -4.04 10.18 12.84
CA SER A 274 -5.10 11.13 13.18
C SER A 274 -4.56 12.26 14.07
N PRO A 275 -4.74 13.54 13.69
CA PRO A 275 -4.39 14.68 14.55
C PRO A 275 -5.08 14.65 15.92
N SER A 276 -6.19 13.92 16.02
CA SER A 276 -6.91 13.71 17.28
C SER A 276 -6.13 12.84 18.29
N LEU A 277 -5.10 12.11 17.83
CA LEU A 277 -4.19 11.34 18.69
C LEU A 277 -2.85 12.03 18.99
N ASP A 278 -2.56 13.19 18.43
CA ASP A 278 -1.32 13.94 18.74
C ASP A 278 -1.19 14.24 20.24
N ALA A 279 -2.32 14.56 20.89
CA ALA A 279 -2.38 14.77 22.33
C ALA A 279 -2.09 13.49 23.15
N PHE A 280 -2.19 12.31 22.53
CA PHE A 280 -1.96 11.02 23.17
C PHE A 280 -0.54 10.49 22.97
N LEU A 281 0.26 11.04 22.03
CA LEU A 281 1.71 10.87 22.03
C LEU A 281 2.36 11.50 23.28
N LEU A 282 1.67 12.43 23.96
CA LEU A 282 2.09 12.96 25.26
C LEU A 282 1.81 11.99 26.44
N LEU A 283 1.29 10.79 26.18
CA LEU A 283 1.10 9.78 27.22
C LEU A 283 2.40 9.10 27.62
N ARG A 284 2.43 8.59 28.85
CA ARG A 284 3.58 7.88 29.42
C ARG A 284 3.82 6.49 28.82
N GLN A 285 2.88 5.96 28.05
CA GLN A 285 2.91 4.57 27.61
C GLN A 285 3.62 4.41 26.27
N PRO A 286 4.45 3.38 26.09
CA PRO A 286 4.95 3.00 24.78
C PRO A 286 3.79 2.71 23.81
N ILE A 287 3.89 3.27 22.61
CA ILE A 287 2.97 3.00 21.49
C ILE A 287 3.76 2.29 20.40
N ILE A 288 3.24 1.18 19.89
CA ILE A 288 3.80 0.45 18.76
C ILE A 288 2.78 0.49 17.63
N TRP A 289 3.22 0.74 16.40
CA TRP A 289 2.33 0.63 15.26
C TRP A 289 3.00 0.06 14.04
N ALA A 290 2.17 -0.51 13.18
CA ALA A 290 2.54 -0.92 11.85
C ALA A 290 1.99 0.09 10.84
N GLN A 291 2.75 0.37 9.79
CA GLN A 291 2.32 1.22 8.68
C GLN A 291 2.83 0.67 7.34
N THR A 292 1.98 0.69 6.34
CA THR A 292 2.33 0.32 4.95
C THR A 292 2.51 1.54 4.05
N ASP A 293 2.26 2.70 4.62
CA ASP A 293 2.09 3.98 3.97
C ASP A 293 2.87 4.99 4.82
N ARG A 294 3.83 5.71 4.23
CA ARG A 294 4.73 6.61 4.97
C ARG A 294 3.96 7.80 5.55
N LEU A 295 4.48 8.34 6.65
CA LEU A 295 3.86 9.42 7.43
C LEU A 295 3.57 10.67 6.57
N GLU A 296 2.37 11.24 6.73
CA GLU A 296 1.91 12.42 5.98
C GLU A 296 2.74 13.70 6.26
N PHE A 297 3.58 13.69 7.30
CA PHE A 297 4.40 14.83 7.70
C PHE A 297 5.85 14.78 7.20
N ALA A 298 6.25 13.71 6.51
CA ALA A 298 7.57 13.66 5.87
C ALA A 298 7.62 14.70 4.74
N GLN A 299 8.63 15.57 4.76
CA GLN A 299 8.82 16.59 3.72
C GLN A 299 9.87 16.12 2.73
N TYR A 300 9.51 16.16 1.44
CA TYR A 300 10.41 15.85 0.34
C TYR A 300 10.43 17.05 -0.61
N GLU A 301 11.19 18.09 -0.26
CA GLU A 301 11.15 19.41 -0.93
C GLU A 301 11.23 19.31 -2.47
N ASN A 302 12.10 18.44 -2.99
CA ASN A 302 12.24 18.24 -4.44
C ASN A 302 11.01 17.59 -5.07
N VAL A 303 10.43 16.58 -4.40
CA VAL A 303 9.21 15.90 -4.86
C VAL A 303 8.03 16.87 -4.81
N ASP A 304 7.92 17.61 -3.72
CA ASP A 304 6.91 18.65 -3.54
C ASP A 304 7.01 19.73 -4.63
N ALA A 305 8.22 20.14 -5.00
CA ALA A 305 8.45 21.11 -6.07
C ALA A 305 8.05 20.56 -7.45
N HIS A 306 8.39 19.30 -7.76
CA HIS A 306 7.98 18.64 -9.01
C HIS A 306 6.47 18.51 -9.11
N ILE A 307 5.80 18.12 -8.01
CA ILE A 307 4.35 17.96 -8.01
C ILE A 307 3.66 19.33 -8.11
N ALA A 308 4.18 20.34 -7.41
CA ALA A 308 3.65 21.69 -7.49
C ALA A 308 3.80 22.31 -8.88
N SER A 309 4.82 21.95 -9.67
CA SER A 309 4.97 22.45 -11.04
C SER A 309 3.87 21.95 -11.98
N VAL A 310 3.28 20.79 -11.70
CA VAL A 310 2.18 20.20 -12.49
C VAL A 310 0.80 20.53 -11.91
N LEU A 311 0.61 20.41 -10.59
CA LEU A 311 -0.69 20.60 -9.92
C LEU A 311 -0.95 22.04 -9.43
N GLY A 312 0.08 22.89 -9.37
CA GLY A 312 0.02 24.17 -8.67
C GLY A 312 -0.01 24.06 -7.13
N THR A 313 -0.03 22.83 -6.59
CA THR A 313 0.02 22.52 -5.15
C THR A 313 0.86 21.26 -4.93
N SER A 314 1.60 21.20 -3.83
CA SER A 314 2.47 20.06 -3.50
C SER A 314 1.79 18.99 -2.63
N ARG A 315 0.67 19.31 -1.99
CA ARG A 315 0.07 18.46 -0.94
C ARG A 315 -1.13 17.66 -1.46
N SER A 316 -0.86 16.48 -2.01
CA SER A 316 -1.86 15.43 -2.21
C SER A 316 -1.24 14.06 -1.99
N ARG A 317 -1.90 13.25 -1.14
CA ARG A 317 -1.51 11.83 -0.93
C ARG A 317 -1.58 11.01 -2.20
N TRP A 318 -2.46 11.38 -3.13
CA TRP A 318 -2.64 10.69 -4.41
C TRP A 318 -1.58 11.11 -5.41
N ALA A 319 -1.21 12.39 -5.44
CA ALA A 319 -0.09 12.86 -6.24
C ALA A 319 1.24 12.23 -5.80
N TRP A 320 1.50 12.17 -4.49
CA TRP A 320 2.68 11.45 -4.00
C TRP A 320 2.67 9.96 -4.39
N LEU A 321 1.50 9.30 -4.32
CA LEU A 321 1.38 7.91 -4.75
C LEU A 321 1.62 7.73 -6.26
N GLY A 322 1.15 8.65 -7.10
CA GLY A 322 1.43 8.65 -8.53
C GLY A 322 2.92 8.84 -8.83
N TYR A 323 3.56 9.76 -8.10
CA TYR A 323 5.01 10.00 -8.20
C TYR A 323 5.80 8.74 -7.85
N ASP A 324 5.48 8.11 -6.71
CA ASP A 324 6.09 6.85 -6.28
C ASP A 324 5.96 5.76 -7.34
N MET A 325 4.79 5.64 -7.96
CA MET A 325 4.50 4.61 -8.96
C MET A 325 5.36 4.77 -10.20
N ALA A 326 5.44 5.98 -10.76
CA ALA A 326 6.28 6.25 -11.92
C ALA A 326 7.76 5.99 -11.61
N MET A 327 8.25 6.47 -10.46
CA MET A 327 9.64 6.25 -10.06
C MET A 327 9.95 4.77 -9.82
N MET A 328 9.04 4.00 -9.22
CA MET A 328 9.19 2.56 -9.03
C MET A 328 9.35 1.84 -10.38
N LEU A 329 8.52 2.19 -11.37
CA LEU A 329 8.58 1.59 -12.71
C LEU A 329 9.83 2.03 -13.49
N LEU A 330 10.32 3.25 -13.23
CA LEU A 330 11.57 3.79 -13.79
C LEU A 330 12.82 3.17 -13.17
N GLU A 331 12.85 2.93 -11.87
CA GLU A 331 14.03 2.37 -11.19
C GLU A 331 14.25 0.91 -11.61
N ASN A 332 13.15 0.19 -11.88
CA ASN A 332 13.16 -1.19 -12.34
C ASN A 332 13.98 -2.12 -11.42
N ASP A 333 13.99 -1.82 -10.11
CA ASP A 333 14.55 -2.68 -9.08
C ASP A 333 13.55 -3.81 -8.78
N PRO A 334 13.90 -5.07 -9.08
CA PRO A 334 13.00 -6.20 -8.87
C PRO A 334 12.82 -6.59 -7.41
N GLU A 335 13.67 -6.12 -6.49
CA GLU A 335 13.67 -6.56 -5.09
C GLU A 335 13.07 -5.50 -4.15
N HIS A 336 13.50 -4.24 -4.24
CA HIS A 336 13.06 -3.21 -3.30
C HIS A 336 13.09 -1.80 -3.88
N TYR A 337 12.05 -1.02 -3.60
CA TYR A 337 12.03 0.43 -3.86
C TYR A 337 11.38 1.17 -2.70
N THR A 338 11.92 2.32 -2.28
CA THR A 338 11.30 3.16 -1.25
C THR A 338 10.99 4.54 -1.82
N GLY A 339 9.70 4.77 -2.07
CA GLY A 339 9.19 6.07 -2.50
C GLY A 339 8.94 7.04 -1.33
N PRO A 340 8.70 8.32 -1.65
CA PRO A 340 8.20 9.33 -0.74
C PRO A 340 6.99 8.90 0.10
N ARG A 341 6.02 8.20 -0.50
CA ARG A 341 4.74 7.85 0.14
C ARG A 341 4.61 6.38 0.50
N ARG A 342 5.28 5.46 -0.18
CA ARG A 342 5.16 4.03 0.00
C ARG A 342 6.47 3.32 -0.33
N SER A 343 6.75 2.26 0.43
CA SER A 343 7.81 1.31 0.10
C SER A 343 7.23 0.11 -0.64
N TYR A 344 8.08 -0.54 -1.42
CA TYR A 344 7.75 -1.66 -2.27
C TYR A 344 8.76 -2.77 -1.98
N ASP A 345 8.24 -3.90 -1.54
CA ASP A 345 8.96 -5.15 -1.29
C ASP A 345 8.09 -6.20 -1.96
N TRP A 346 8.62 -6.84 -3.00
CA TRP A 346 7.83 -7.65 -3.91
C TRP A 346 7.79 -9.11 -3.46
N GLY A 347 6.60 -9.56 -3.09
CA GLY A 347 6.27 -10.98 -3.05
C GLY A 347 5.76 -11.46 -4.40
N GLN A 348 5.86 -12.76 -4.65
CA GLN A 348 5.33 -13.38 -5.86
C GLN A 348 4.48 -14.60 -5.52
N THR A 349 3.33 -14.69 -6.17
CA THR A 349 2.47 -15.88 -6.09
C THR A 349 2.98 -16.93 -7.09
N PRO A 350 3.16 -18.21 -6.70
CA PRO A 350 3.56 -19.25 -7.65
C PRO A 350 2.59 -19.37 -8.83
N GLY A 351 3.09 -19.14 -10.06
CA GLY A 351 2.26 -19.12 -11.27
C GLY A 351 1.31 -17.92 -11.39
N GLY A 352 1.44 -16.94 -10.49
CA GLY A 352 0.67 -15.70 -10.47
C GLY A 352 1.58 -14.46 -10.52
N GLY A 353 0.95 -13.33 -10.26
CA GLY A 353 1.57 -12.01 -10.31
C GLY A 353 2.31 -11.62 -9.02
N GLN A 354 2.77 -10.37 -9.00
CA GLN A 354 3.53 -9.76 -7.91
C GLN A 354 2.62 -8.99 -6.95
N PHE A 355 2.94 -9.00 -5.66
CA PHE A 355 2.22 -8.24 -4.64
C PHE A 355 3.18 -7.50 -3.73
N ASN A 356 2.78 -6.30 -3.30
CA ASN A 356 3.58 -5.52 -2.36
C ASN A 356 3.35 -6.00 -0.91
N GLN A 357 4.44 -6.38 -0.24
CA GLN A 357 4.46 -6.80 1.17
C GLN A 357 5.29 -5.85 2.05
N ALA A 358 5.62 -4.66 1.56
CA ALA A 358 6.37 -3.69 2.34
C ALA A 358 5.58 -3.23 3.57
N ILE A 359 6.27 -3.21 4.70
CA ILE A 359 5.73 -2.81 5.98
C ILE A 359 6.83 -2.21 6.85
N GLU A 360 6.50 -1.15 7.56
CA GLU A 360 7.35 -0.55 8.58
C GLU A 360 6.70 -0.70 9.95
N LEU A 361 7.54 -0.94 10.97
CA LEU A 361 7.12 -0.95 12.37
C LEU A 361 7.82 0.17 13.12
N TYR A 362 7.07 0.83 14.00
CA TYR A 362 7.60 1.90 14.84
C TYR A 362 7.19 1.71 16.28
N ARG A 363 8.03 2.25 17.16
CA ARG A 363 7.79 2.36 18.59
C ARG A 363 8.04 3.79 19.02
N PHE A 364 7.04 4.40 19.63
CA PHE A 364 7.20 5.62 20.39
C PHE A 364 7.50 5.28 21.85
N GLU A 365 8.59 5.83 22.38
CA GLU A 365 8.86 5.87 23.82
C GLU A 365 8.97 7.33 24.29
N PRO A 366 8.34 7.72 25.42
CA PRO A 366 8.38 9.11 25.87
C PRO A 366 9.80 9.68 26.07
N SER A 367 10.77 8.82 26.41
CA SER A 367 12.16 9.20 26.64
C SER A 367 13.02 9.21 25.37
N ARG A 368 12.56 8.60 24.27
CA ARG A 368 13.38 8.37 23.06
C ARG A 368 12.68 8.80 21.76
N GLY A 369 11.44 9.26 21.82
CA GLY A 369 10.66 9.58 20.64
C GLY A 369 10.32 8.35 19.80
N VAL A 370 10.13 8.56 18.50
CA VAL A 370 9.77 7.51 17.53
C VAL A 370 11.03 6.81 17.04
N ASN A 371 11.04 5.48 17.11
CA ASN A 371 12.15 4.62 16.71
C ASN A 371 11.64 3.46 15.84
N PRO A 372 12.38 3.05 14.80
CA PRO A 372 12.02 1.89 14.00
C PRO A 372 12.13 0.60 14.82
N VAL A 373 11.29 -0.38 14.51
CA VAL A 373 11.29 -1.73 15.08
C VAL A 373 11.52 -2.73 13.95
N ALA A 374 12.34 -3.75 14.20
CA ALA A 374 12.59 -4.79 13.20
C ALA A 374 11.30 -5.60 12.94
N VAL A 375 11.00 -5.84 11.66
CA VAL A 375 9.92 -6.73 11.26
C VAL A 375 10.30 -8.17 11.63
N PRO A 376 9.44 -8.93 12.33
CA PRO A 376 9.72 -10.31 12.68
C PRO A 376 9.87 -11.19 11.43
N ALA A 377 11.03 -11.83 11.29
CA ALA A 377 11.26 -12.85 10.27
C ALA A 377 10.40 -14.09 10.57
N LEU A 378 9.91 -14.74 9.52
CA LEU A 378 9.25 -16.03 9.64
C LEU A 378 10.27 -17.11 10.08
N PRO A 379 9.86 -18.09 10.89
CA PRO A 379 10.74 -19.14 11.41
C PRO A 379 11.26 -20.12 10.36
#